data_AF-A0A960K4G3-F1
#
_entry.id   AF-A0A960K4G3-F1
#
_cell.length_a   1.000
_cell.length_b   1.000
_cell.length_c   1.000
_cell.angle_alpha   90.00
_cell.angle_beta   90.00
_cell.angle_gamma   90.00
#
_symmetry.space_group_name_H-M   'P 1'
#
loop_
_entity.id
_entity.type
_entity.pdbx_description
1 polymer ?
#
loop_
_entity_poly.entity_id
_entity_poly.type
_entity_poly.pdbx_seq_one_letter_code
_entity_poly.pdbx_strand_id
1 'polypeptide(L)'
;VLRQLLEISARHQLSIPADFFLTIKALANVEGLCRNLDPDFEIAAHAVPFLERLQWERYYPRRLAQDLATSGGAFLGVLRDLPGELRTAIRQVRTGRAKMGFEVGGLDPVLSTLDRVSNRLAFAIVLASLVIGSSLIVLAGLPPLWHRIPLVGLGGFVIAAVMALWLLISILKHGRM
;
A
#
# COMPACT_ATOMS: atom_id res chain seq x y z
N VAL A 1 -57.24 15.81 -7.02
CA VAL A 1 -56.13 15.11 -6.34
C VAL A 1 -54.91 16.00 -6.06
N LEU A 2 -54.50 16.86 -7.00
CA LEU A 2 -53.25 17.65 -6.87
C LEU A 2 -53.25 18.67 -5.72
N ARG A 3 -54.41 19.24 -5.39
CA ARG A 3 -54.56 20.18 -4.27
C ARG A 3 -54.31 19.50 -2.91
N GLN A 4 -54.80 18.27 -2.74
CA GLN A 4 -54.54 17.46 -1.54
C GLN A 4 -53.06 17.10 -1.42
N LEU A 5 -52.36 16.82 -2.52
CA LEU A 5 -50.91 16.56 -2.51
C LEU A 5 -50.11 17.78 -2.03
N LEU A 6 -50.47 18.97 -2.49
CA LEU A 6 -49.85 20.22 -2.01
C LEU A 6 -50.13 20.45 -0.51
N GLU A 7 -51.36 20.16 -0.07
CA GLU A 7 -51.79 20.32 1.32
C GLU A 7 -51.08 19.34 2.27
N ILE A 8 -50.92 18.08 1.86
CA ILE A 8 -50.17 17.04 2.59
C ILE A 8 -48.69 17.42 2.67
N SER A 9 -48.11 17.89 1.57
CA SER A 9 -46.70 18.28 1.52
C SER A 9 -46.39 19.50 2.39
N ALA A 10 -47.28 20.49 2.38
CA ALA A 10 -47.19 21.66 3.23
C ALA A 10 -47.36 21.29 4.72
N ARG A 11 -48.29 20.38 5.05
CA ARG A 11 -48.52 19.89 6.41
C ARG A 11 -47.32 19.13 6.99
N HIS A 12 -46.56 18.42 6.14
CA HIS A 12 -45.36 17.67 6.55
C HIS A 12 -44.05 18.43 6.37
N GLN A 13 -44.08 19.74 6.09
CA GLN A 13 -42.90 20.60 5.89
C GLN A 13 -41.92 20.07 4.83
N LEU A 14 -42.42 19.37 3.81
CA LEU A 14 -41.60 18.92 2.71
C LEU A 14 -41.20 20.11 1.84
N SER A 15 -39.90 20.38 1.73
CA SER A 15 -39.37 21.46 0.91
C SER A 15 -39.47 21.10 -0.57
N ILE A 16 -40.51 21.59 -1.25
CA ILE A 16 -40.71 21.42 -2.68
C ILE A 16 -39.95 22.54 -3.42
N PRO A 17 -39.03 22.22 -4.36
CA PRO A 17 -38.38 23.25 -5.18
C PRO A 17 -39.39 24.09 -5.97
N ALA A 18 -39.10 25.38 -6.16
CA ALA A 18 -40.04 26.34 -6.74
C ALA A 18 -40.59 25.90 -8.10
N ASP A 19 -39.76 25.28 -8.95
CA ASP A 19 -40.15 24.81 -10.28
C ASP A 19 -41.22 23.71 -10.22
N PHE A 20 -41.11 22.78 -9.26
CA PHE A 20 -42.11 21.74 -9.07
C PHE A 20 -43.41 22.31 -8.52
N PHE A 21 -43.33 23.26 -7.59
CA PHE A 21 -44.52 23.90 -7.03
C PHE A 21 -45.32 24.65 -8.10
N LEU A 22 -44.64 25.43 -8.96
CA LEU A 22 -45.28 26.13 -10.07
C LEU A 22 -45.94 25.17 -11.06
N THR A 23 -45.28 24.06 -11.37
CA THR A 23 -45.81 23.02 -12.26
C THR A 23 -47.06 22.37 -11.69
N ILE A 24 -47.04 21.97 -10.41
CA ILE A 24 -48.19 21.38 -9.73
C ILE A 24 -49.35 22.38 -9.65
N LYS A 25 -49.06 23.66 -9.38
CA LYS A 25 -50.07 24.73 -9.34
C LYS A 25 -50.72 24.96 -10.70
N ALA A 26 -49.95 24.94 -11.78
CA ALA A 26 -50.49 25.03 -13.14
C ALA A 26 -51.40 23.83 -13.48
N LEU A 27 -50.95 22.61 -13.18
CA LEU A 27 -51.73 21.38 -13.37
C LEU A 27 -53.02 21.39 -12.52
N ALA A 28 -52.96 21.87 -11.27
CA ALA A 28 -54.13 21.96 -10.40
C ALA A 28 -55.16 22.97 -10.92
N ASN A 29 -54.73 24.08 -11.53
CA ASN A 29 -55.63 25.04 -12.18
C ASN A 29 -56.29 24.43 -13.42
N VAL A 30 -55.54 23.67 -14.22
CA VAL A 30 -56.10 22.95 -15.37
C VAL A 30 -57.11 21.88 -14.90
N GLU A 31 -56.80 21.13 -13.83
CA GLU A 31 -57.74 20.18 -13.21
C GLU A 31 -59.05 20.87 -12.80
N GLY A 32 -58.95 22.04 -12.17
CA GLY A 32 -60.10 22.82 -11.74
C GLY A 32 -60.95 23.33 -12.91
N LEU A 33 -60.32 23.78 -14.00
CA LEU A 33 -61.03 24.23 -15.21
C LEU A 33 -61.74 23.06 -15.91
N CYS A 34 -61.08 21.92 -16.05
CA CYS A 34 -61.68 20.73 -16.65
C CYS A 34 -62.83 20.18 -15.79
N ARG A 35 -62.71 20.22 -14.46
CA ARG A 35 -63.77 19.76 -13.55
C ARG A 35 -65.04 20.63 -13.60
N ASN A 36 -64.92 21.89 -14.02
CA ASN A 36 -66.09 22.74 -14.27
C ASN A 36 -66.89 22.31 -15.51
N LEU A 37 -66.27 21.58 -16.45
CA LEU A 37 -66.90 21.07 -17.67
C LEU A 37 -67.33 19.60 -17.54
N ASP A 38 -66.56 18.81 -16.80
CA ASP A 38 -66.82 17.40 -16.49
C ASP A 38 -66.56 17.14 -14.99
N PRO A 39 -67.61 17.00 -14.15
CA PRO A 39 -67.48 16.88 -12.70
C PRO A 39 -66.62 15.71 -12.22
N ASP A 40 -66.57 14.62 -12.99
CA ASP A 40 -65.88 13.37 -12.63
C ASP A 40 -64.46 13.28 -13.20
N PHE A 41 -63.96 14.37 -13.78
CA PHE A 41 -62.65 14.38 -14.42
C PHE A 41 -61.47 14.26 -13.43
N GLU A 42 -60.62 13.26 -13.67
CA GLU A 42 -59.38 12.98 -12.95
C GLU A 42 -58.16 13.04 -13.89
N ILE A 43 -57.37 14.11 -13.79
CA ILE A 43 -56.14 14.27 -14.61
C ILE A 43 -55.17 13.11 -14.43
N ALA A 44 -55.05 12.57 -13.21
CA ALA A 44 -54.12 11.48 -12.92
C ALA A 44 -54.43 10.22 -13.74
N ALA A 45 -55.70 9.86 -13.86
CA ALA A 45 -56.14 8.68 -14.63
C ALA A 45 -55.76 8.77 -16.11
N HIS A 46 -55.75 9.98 -16.68
CA HIS A 46 -55.35 10.22 -18.06
C HIS A 46 -53.84 10.42 -18.24
N ALA A 47 -53.13 10.91 -17.22
CA ALA A 47 -51.69 11.17 -17.28
C ALA A 47 -50.85 9.89 -17.13
N VAL A 48 -51.29 8.93 -16.30
CA VAL A 48 -50.59 7.66 -16.06
C VAL A 48 -50.25 6.89 -17.35
N PRO A 49 -51.20 6.60 -18.27
CA PRO A 49 -50.89 5.86 -19.49
C PRO A 49 -49.96 6.63 -20.44
N PHE A 50 -49.95 7.97 -20.38
CA PHE A 50 -49.03 8.80 -21.16
C PHE A 50 -47.61 8.75 -20.60
N LEU A 51 -47.48 8.79 -19.26
CA LEU A 51 -46.20 8.67 -18.57
C LEU A 51 -45.55 7.30 -18.79
N GLU A 52 -46.34 6.22 -18.77
CA GLU A 52 -45.84 4.86 -19.07
C GLU A 52 -45.25 4.80 -20.48
N ARG A 53 -45.97 5.28 -21.50
CA ARG A 53 -45.48 5.31 -22.89
C ARG A 53 -44.17 6.10 -23.02
N LEU A 54 -44.10 7.27 -22.38
CA LEU A 54 -42.93 8.14 -22.43
C LEU A 54 -41.70 7.52 -21.74
N GLN A 55 -41.90 6.78 -20.64
CA GLN A 55 -40.83 6.04 -19.97
C GLN A 55 -40.29 4.92 -20.87
N TRP A 56 -41.17 4.13 -21.49
CA TRP A 56 -40.76 3.07 -22.40
C TRP A 56 -39.94 3.60 -23.58
N GLU A 57 -40.35 4.72 -24.16
CA GLU A 57 -39.74 5.28 -25.37
C GLU A 57 -38.40 6.00 -25.09
N ARG A 58 -38.26 6.65 -23.93
CA ARG A 58 -37.11 7.52 -23.63
C ARG A 58 -36.03 6.87 -22.76
N TYR A 59 -36.38 5.93 -21.87
CA TYR A 59 -35.46 5.47 -20.82
C TYR A 59 -34.77 4.14 -21.07
N TYR A 60 -35.36 3.20 -21.84
CA TYR A 60 -34.83 1.83 -21.94
C TYR A 60 -33.86 1.56 -23.11
N PRO A 61 -34.11 1.96 -24.36
CA PRO A 61 -33.26 1.54 -25.47
C PRO A 61 -32.05 2.46 -25.72
N ARG A 62 -32.24 3.79 -25.64
CA ARG A 62 -31.22 4.74 -26.07
C ARG A 62 -30.08 4.89 -25.07
N ARG A 63 -30.38 4.92 -23.76
CA ARG A 63 -29.36 4.97 -22.69
C ARG A 63 -28.51 3.71 -22.65
N LEU A 64 -29.14 2.55 -22.72
CA LEU A 64 -28.44 1.27 -22.72
C LEU A 64 -27.51 1.12 -23.94
N ALA A 65 -27.97 1.52 -25.13
CA ALA A 65 -27.14 1.51 -26.34
C ALA A 65 -25.95 2.48 -26.25
N GLN A 66 -26.16 3.67 -25.67
CA GLN A 66 -25.12 4.67 -25.51
C GLN A 66 -24.07 4.22 -24.50
N ASP A 67 -24.49 3.70 -23.34
CA ASP A 67 -23.61 3.17 -22.29
C ASP A 67 -22.79 1.97 -22.78
N LEU A 68 -23.40 1.07 -23.56
CA LEU A 68 -22.70 -0.06 -24.19
C LEU A 68 -21.72 0.41 -25.27
N ALA A 69 -22.04 1.44 -26.05
CA ALA A 69 -21.13 1.98 -27.06
C ALA A 69 -19.91 2.67 -26.42
N THR A 70 -20.10 3.47 -25.36
CA THR A 70 -18.98 4.08 -24.63
C THR A 70 -18.16 3.06 -23.86
N SER A 71 -18.80 2.09 -23.20
CA SER A 71 -18.08 1.06 -22.44
C SER A 71 -17.35 0.07 -23.36
N GLY A 72 -17.98 -0.34 -24.47
CA GLY A 72 -17.37 -1.23 -25.46
C GLY A 72 -16.20 -0.58 -26.21
N GLY A 73 -16.30 0.72 -26.51
CA GLY A 73 -15.20 1.48 -27.13
C GLY A 73 -13.95 1.55 -26.25
N ALA A 74 -14.11 1.69 -24.93
CA ALA A 74 -12.99 1.71 -23.99
C ALA A 74 -12.24 0.36 -23.96
N PHE A 75 -12.96 -0.77 -23.97
CA PHE A 75 -12.35 -2.11 -24.05
C PHE A 75 -11.55 -2.33 -25.33
N LEU A 76 -12.05 -1.83 -26.48
CA LEU A 76 -11.33 -1.89 -27.75
C LEU A 76 -10.05 -1.03 -27.74
N GLY A 77 -10.07 0.12 -27.08
CA GLY A 77 -8.88 0.95 -26.88
C GLY A 77 -7.79 0.20 -26.11
N VAL A 78 -8.15 -0.39 -24.97
CA VAL A 78 -7.22 -1.16 -24.12
C VAL A 78 -6.60 -2.32 -24.90
N LEU A 79 -7.40 -3.11 -25.64
CA LEU A 79 -6.90 -4.22 -26.45
C LEU A 79 -5.95 -3.79 -27.57
N ARG A 80 -6.12 -2.58 -28.11
CA ARG A 80 -5.28 -2.03 -29.18
C ARG A 80 -3.92 -1.55 -28.67
N ASP A 81 -3.88 -1.00 -27.46
CA ASP A 81 -2.67 -0.43 -26.86
C ASP A 81 -1.81 -1.49 -26.12
N LEU A 82 -2.45 -2.55 -25.62
CA LEU A 82 -1.83 -3.68 -24.91
C LEU A 82 -0.58 -4.28 -25.62
N PRO A 83 -0.60 -4.59 -26.92
CA PRO A 83 0.59 -5.13 -27.58
C PRO A 83 1.77 -4.14 -27.64
N GLY A 84 1.52 -2.83 -27.64
CA GLY A 84 2.57 -1.79 -27.60
C GLY A 84 3.22 -1.68 -26.21
N GLU A 85 2.39 -1.68 -25.18
CA GLU A 85 2.78 -1.76 -23.77
C GLU A 85 3.66 -3.00 -23.51
N LEU A 86 3.20 -4.18 -23.96
CA LEU A 86 3.95 -5.43 -23.81
C LEU A 86 5.30 -5.42 -24.54
N ARG A 87 5.35 -4.89 -25.77
CA ARG A 87 6.63 -4.74 -26.50
C ARG A 87 7.59 -3.83 -25.76
N THR A 88 7.07 -2.76 -25.15
CA THR A 88 7.87 -1.81 -24.37
C THR A 88 8.42 -2.46 -23.12
N ALA A 89 7.59 -3.19 -22.37
CA ALA A 89 8.00 -3.95 -21.19
C ALA A 89 9.07 -5.00 -21.53
N ILE A 90 8.84 -5.82 -22.57
CA ILE A 90 9.82 -6.84 -23.03
C ILE A 90 11.13 -6.17 -23.46
N ARG A 91 11.06 -5.02 -24.15
CA ARG A 91 12.26 -4.28 -24.58
C ARG A 91 13.03 -3.71 -23.40
N GLN A 92 12.36 -3.21 -22.37
CA GLN A 92 13.01 -2.74 -21.14
C GLN A 92 13.74 -3.88 -20.43
N VAL A 93 13.09 -5.04 -20.30
CA VAL A 93 13.71 -6.26 -19.72
C VAL A 93 14.92 -6.70 -20.54
N ARG A 94 14.79 -6.82 -21.87
CA ARG A 94 15.88 -7.27 -22.76
C ARG A 94 17.06 -6.31 -22.82
N THR A 95 16.82 -5.00 -22.70
CA THR A 95 17.90 -3.99 -22.75
C THR A 95 18.58 -3.77 -21.41
N GLY A 96 18.19 -4.51 -20.35
CA GLY A 96 18.70 -4.29 -18.99
C GLY A 96 18.34 -2.91 -18.42
N ARG A 97 17.49 -2.15 -19.13
CA ARG A 97 16.95 -0.85 -18.70
C ARG A 97 15.70 -0.98 -17.86
N ALA A 98 15.22 -2.22 -17.67
CA ALA A 98 14.46 -2.57 -16.50
C ALA A 98 15.36 -2.37 -15.28
N LYS A 99 15.52 -1.10 -14.88
CA LYS A 99 15.84 -0.72 -13.52
C LYS A 99 14.62 -1.10 -12.68
N MET A 100 14.34 -2.40 -12.56
CA MET A 100 13.81 -2.87 -11.30
C MET A 100 14.92 -2.48 -10.32
N GLY A 101 14.67 -1.40 -9.58
CA GLY A 101 15.41 -1.12 -8.37
C GLY A 101 15.12 -2.26 -7.41
N PHE A 102 15.70 -3.44 -7.67
CA PHE A 102 16.10 -4.32 -6.61
C PHE A 102 17.26 -3.58 -5.93
N GLU A 103 16.94 -2.53 -5.17
CA GLU A 103 17.66 -2.30 -3.95
C GLU A 103 17.46 -3.60 -3.18
N VAL A 104 18.39 -4.54 -3.32
CA VAL A 104 18.45 -5.70 -2.44
C VAL A 104 18.92 -5.15 -1.09
N GLY A 105 18.04 -4.39 -0.43
CA GLY A 105 18.20 -3.81 0.89
C GLY A 105 18.18 -4.94 1.92
N GLY A 106 19.27 -5.70 1.92
CA GLY A 106 19.39 -6.95 2.65
C GLY A 106 20.80 -7.55 2.59
N LEU A 107 21.66 -7.14 1.65
CA LEU A 107 23.06 -7.56 1.69
C LEU A 107 23.90 -6.74 2.67
N ASP A 108 23.65 -5.44 2.84
CA ASP A 108 24.38 -4.61 3.79
C ASP A 108 24.34 -5.13 5.25
N PRO A 109 23.17 -5.55 5.79
CA PRO A 109 23.13 -6.17 7.12
C PRO A 109 23.86 -7.52 7.16
N VAL A 110 23.87 -8.29 6.06
CA VAL A 110 24.60 -9.56 5.98
C VAL A 110 26.11 -9.34 5.93
N LEU A 111 26.58 -8.37 5.12
CA LEU A 111 27.98 -8.00 5.00
C LEU A 111 28.54 -7.45 6.32
N SER A 112 27.79 -6.58 7.00
CA SER A 112 28.19 -6.04 8.30
C SER A 112 28.17 -7.10 9.42
N THR A 113 27.28 -8.08 9.35
CA THR A 113 27.30 -9.23 10.27
C THR A 113 28.51 -10.12 10.00
N LEU A 114 28.82 -10.38 8.73
CA LEU A 114 29.97 -11.19 8.34
C LEU A 114 31.30 -10.54 8.77
N ASP A 115 31.44 -9.23 8.58
CA ASP A 115 32.62 -8.48 9.03
C ASP A 115 32.82 -8.57 10.55
N ARG A 116 31.74 -8.43 11.32
CA ARG A 116 31.76 -8.57 12.79
C ARG A 116 32.18 -9.99 13.23
N VAL A 117 31.65 -11.02 12.58
CA VAL A 117 31.99 -12.42 12.87
C VAL A 117 33.45 -12.71 12.48
N SER A 118 33.88 -12.25 11.31
CA SER A 118 35.25 -12.41 10.81
C SER A 118 36.26 -11.79 11.77
N ASN A 119 36.02 -10.55 12.20
CA ASN A 119 36.90 -9.86 13.14
C ASN A 119 36.97 -10.59 14.49
N ARG A 120 35.82 -11.07 15.01
CA ARG A 120 35.77 -11.86 16.25
C ARG A 120 36.58 -13.17 16.14
N LEU A 121 36.52 -13.84 15.00
CA LEU A 121 37.31 -15.06 14.74
C LEU A 121 38.80 -14.74 14.67
N ALA A 122 39.19 -13.68 13.95
CA ALA A 122 40.59 -13.25 13.88
C ALA A 122 41.17 -12.99 15.28
N PHE A 123 40.45 -12.24 16.13
CA PHE A 123 40.86 -12.01 17.52
C PHE A 123 40.95 -13.29 18.35
N ALA A 124 40.00 -14.22 18.21
CA ALA A 124 40.04 -15.49 18.93
C ALA A 124 41.26 -16.33 18.54
N ILE A 125 41.63 -16.35 17.26
CA ILE A 125 42.82 -17.06 16.75
C ILE A 125 44.11 -16.42 17.29
N VAL A 126 44.22 -15.09 17.24
CA VAL A 126 45.39 -14.37 17.79
C VAL A 126 45.51 -14.58 19.30
N LEU A 127 44.38 -14.57 20.02
CA LEU A 127 44.37 -14.85 21.46
C LEU A 127 44.84 -16.28 21.75
N ALA A 128 44.32 -17.26 21.02
CA ALA A 128 44.71 -18.66 21.18
C ALA A 128 46.21 -18.87 20.87
N SER A 129 46.72 -18.29 19.78
CA SER A 129 48.14 -18.40 19.44
C SER A 129 49.04 -17.71 20.46
N LEU A 130 48.62 -16.56 21.00
CA LEU A 130 49.34 -15.86 22.05
C LEU A 130 49.37 -16.66 23.35
N VAL A 131 48.25 -17.26 23.76
CA VAL A 131 48.18 -18.12 24.95
C VAL A 131 49.06 -19.36 24.79
N ILE A 132 48.98 -20.03 23.64
CA ILE A 132 49.79 -21.23 23.35
C ILE A 132 51.28 -20.87 23.30
N GLY A 133 51.66 -19.82 22.56
CA GLY A 133 53.05 -19.36 22.46
C GLY A 133 53.63 -18.92 23.81
N SER A 134 52.84 -18.19 24.59
CA SER A 134 53.20 -17.80 25.95
C SER A 134 53.39 -19.02 26.86
N SER A 135 52.48 -19.99 26.80
CA SER A 135 52.58 -21.24 27.57
C SER A 135 53.82 -22.05 27.19
N LEU A 136 54.16 -22.11 25.91
CA LEU A 136 55.37 -22.79 25.44
C LEU A 136 56.65 -22.10 25.91
N ILE A 137 56.69 -20.76 25.93
CA ILE A 137 57.83 -20.00 26.45
C ILE A 137 58.02 -20.26 27.95
N VAL A 138 56.92 -20.30 28.71
CA VAL A 138 56.95 -20.65 30.14
C VAL A 138 57.50 -22.07 30.33
N LEU A 139 57.03 -23.03 29.54
CA LEU A 139 57.47 -24.43 29.62
C LEU A 139 58.94 -24.61 29.21
N ALA A 140 59.40 -23.87 28.20
CA ALA A 140 60.77 -23.93 27.69
C ALA A 140 61.79 -23.26 28.64
N GLY A 141 61.34 -22.52 29.65
CA GLY A 141 62.23 -21.94 30.67
C GLY A 141 63.22 -20.92 30.13
N LEU A 142 62.84 -20.17 29.08
CA LEU A 142 63.74 -19.19 28.45
C LEU A 142 64.13 -18.06 29.43
N PRO A 143 65.43 -17.71 29.55
CA PRO A 143 65.87 -16.54 30.30
C PRO A 143 65.45 -15.24 29.58
N PRO A 144 65.17 -14.12 30.28
CA PRO A 144 65.33 -13.85 31.72
C PRO A 144 64.20 -14.42 32.59
N LEU A 145 64.59 -15.09 33.68
CA LEU A 145 63.67 -15.70 34.63
C LEU A 145 63.52 -14.80 35.86
N TRP A 146 62.29 -14.57 36.29
CA TRP A 146 61.97 -13.93 37.57
C TRP A 146 61.23 -14.96 38.43
N HIS A 147 61.74 -15.26 39.62
CA HIS A 147 61.15 -16.29 40.51
C HIS A 147 60.93 -17.67 39.83
N ARG A 148 61.85 -18.07 38.93
CA ARG A 148 61.79 -19.32 38.11
C ARG A 148 60.71 -19.36 37.02
N ILE A 149 60.02 -18.25 36.73
CA ILE A 149 59.08 -18.13 35.61
C ILE A 149 59.66 -17.17 34.54
N PRO A 150 59.66 -17.53 33.26
CA PRO A 150 60.07 -16.63 32.17
C PRO A 150 59.24 -15.35 32.13
N LEU A 151 59.88 -14.19 32.23
CA LEU A 151 59.21 -12.89 32.28
C LEU A 151 58.41 -12.60 30.98
N VAL A 152 58.94 -13.07 29.85
CA VAL A 152 58.33 -12.93 28.52
C VAL A 152 57.00 -13.70 28.43
N GLY A 153 56.94 -14.90 29.01
CA GLY A 153 55.70 -15.67 29.07
C GLY A 153 54.66 -15.02 30.00
N LEU A 154 55.10 -14.49 31.15
CA LEU A 154 54.19 -13.75 32.02
C LEU A 154 53.58 -12.52 31.28
N GLY A 155 54.41 -11.77 30.56
CA GLY A 155 53.96 -10.65 29.74
C GLY A 155 52.95 -11.07 28.66
N GLY A 156 53.20 -12.19 27.98
CA GLY A 156 52.28 -12.76 26.99
C GLY A 156 50.91 -13.10 27.58
N PHE A 157 50.87 -13.69 28.79
CA PHE A 157 49.62 -13.97 29.50
C PHE A 157 48.87 -12.70 29.94
N VAL A 158 49.57 -11.66 30.38
CA VAL A 158 48.94 -10.38 30.74
C VAL A 158 48.30 -9.74 29.50
N ILE A 159 49.01 -9.71 28.37
CA ILE A 159 48.47 -9.19 27.12
C ILE A 159 47.26 -10.02 26.66
N ALA A 160 47.35 -11.34 26.74
CA ALA A 160 46.24 -12.24 26.43
C ALA A 160 45.01 -11.98 27.33
N ALA A 161 45.22 -11.79 28.64
CA ALA A 161 44.13 -11.49 29.57
C ALA A 161 43.43 -10.17 29.24
N VAL A 162 44.19 -9.11 28.92
CA VAL A 162 43.62 -7.82 28.50
C VAL A 162 42.84 -7.96 27.20
N MET A 163 43.39 -8.64 26.19
CA MET A 163 42.70 -8.87 24.92
C MET A 163 41.43 -9.72 25.08
N ALA A 164 41.49 -10.77 25.92
CA ALA A 164 40.33 -11.61 26.22
C ALA A 164 39.21 -10.81 26.90
N LEU A 165 39.57 -9.95 27.86
CA LEU A 165 38.61 -9.08 28.56
C LEU A 165 37.98 -8.07 27.60
N TRP A 166 38.79 -7.46 26.73
CA TRP A 166 38.32 -6.53 25.71
C TRP A 166 37.36 -7.21 24.71
N LEU A 167 37.70 -8.42 24.25
CA LEU A 167 36.84 -9.22 23.37
C LEU A 167 35.51 -9.57 24.04
N LEU A 168 35.54 -9.98 25.32
CA LEU A 168 34.35 -10.29 26.10
C LEU A 168 33.41 -9.08 26.23
N ILE A 169 33.97 -7.91 26.55
CA ILE A 169 33.22 -6.65 26.63
C ILE A 169 32.63 -6.29 25.26
N SER A 170 33.39 -6.46 24.19
CA SER A 170 32.93 -6.18 22.82
C SER A 170 31.73 -7.05 22.43
N ILE A 171 31.75 -8.34 22.78
CA ILE A 171 30.63 -9.27 22.53
C ILE A 171 29.40 -8.88 23.35
N LEU A 172 29.56 -8.61 24.65
CA LEU A 172 28.46 -8.25 25.55
C LEU A 172 27.82 -6.91 25.19
N LYS A 173 28.62 -5.93 24.75
CA LYS A 173 28.13 -4.61 24.36
C LYS A 173 27.37 -4.63 23.03
N HIS A 174 27.71 -5.54 22.11
CA HIS A 174 27.09 -5.63 20.78
C HIS A 174 26.04 -6.75 20.63
N GLY A 175 25.86 -7.61 21.63
CA GLY A 175 24.80 -8.63 21.66
C GLY A 175 23.41 -8.11 22.05
N ARG A 176 23.24 -6.79 22.23
CA ARG A 176 21.94 -6.15 22.50
C ARG A 176 21.59 -5.19 21.37
N MET A 177 21.13 -5.74 20.25
CA MET A 177 20.28 -5.08 19.25
C MET A 177 19.36 -6.15 18.67
#